data_AF-A0A7S1S3N6-F1
#
_entry.id   AF-A0A7S1S3N6-F1
#
_cell.length_a   1.000
_cell.length_b   1.000
_cell.length_c   1.000
_cell.angle_alpha   90.00
_cell.angle_beta   90.00
_cell.angle_gamma   90.00
#
_symmetry.space_group_name_H-M   'P 1'
#
loop_
_entity.id
_entity.type
_entity.pdbx_description
1 polymer ?
#
loop_
_entity_poly.entity_id
_entity_poly.type
_entity_poly.pdbx_seq_one_letter_code
_entity_poly.pdbx_strand_id
1 'polypeptide(L)'
;ERLRDVLVWSLYPPEKLLAECRQRGLRVHSSRDRQANIKALLEDNDRWSRVDPRIQRLRQLKLPQAEVTQVELQFREIDKMSHAALRNYYEDSGKGLGLPKEKGLEQKELLEVLKKAHFWMALP
;
A
#
# COMPACT_ATOMS: atom_id res chain seq x y z
N GLU A 1 6.81 11.65 11.31
CA GLU A 1 7.81 10.58 11.12
C GLU A 1 8.82 10.86 10.00
N ARG A 2 8.40 11.36 8.81
CA ARG A 2 9.29 11.72 7.67
C ARG A 2 10.63 12.40 8.00
N LEU A 3 10.63 13.44 8.85
CA LEU A 3 11.87 14.14 9.21
C LEU A 3 12.83 13.28 10.05
N ARG A 4 12.31 12.37 10.88
CA ARG A 4 13.16 11.46 11.67
C ARG A 4 13.85 10.44 10.78
N ASP A 5 13.16 9.86 9.80
CA ASP A 5 13.74 8.87 8.89
C ASP A 5 14.85 9.49 8.03
N VAL A 6 14.64 10.70 7.52
CA VAL A 6 15.67 11.47 6.78
C VAL A 6 16.89 11.73 7.65
N LEU A 7 16.68 12.17 8.88
CA LEU A 7 17.77 12.43 9.81
C LEU A 7 18.55 11.15 10.12
N VAL A 8 17.87 10.03 10.33
CA VAL A 8 18.50 8.73 10.56
C VAL A 8 19.35 8.31 9.35
N TRP A 9 18.82 8.38 8.13
CA TRP A 9 19.59 8.04 6.92
C TRP A 9 20.72 9.02 6.64
N SER A 10 20.54 10.31 6.95
CA SER A 10 21.61 11.31 6.86
C SER A 10 22.76 11.07 7.83
N LEU A 11 22.59 10.20 8.82
CA LEU A 11 23.62 9.78 9.77
C LEU A 11 24.20 8.39 9.45
N TYR A 12 23.60 7.62 8.53
CA TYR A 12 24.09 6.29 8.18
C TYR A 12 25.43 6.35 7.43
N PRO A 13 26.38 5.44 7.70
CA PRO A 13 27.51 5.21 6.82
C PRO A 13 27.03 4.84 5.40
N PRO A 14 27.76 5.23 4.34
CA PRO A 14 27.39 4.92 2.97
C PRO A 14 27.04 3.44 2.74
N GLU A 15 27.76 2.52 3.37
CA GLU A 15 27.58 1.08 3.26
C GLU A 15 26.21 0.64 3.80
N LYS A 16 25.80 1.20 4.95
CA LYS A 16 24.47 0.93 5.53
C LYS A 16 23.35 1.49 4.68
N LEU A 17 23.59 2.65 4.07
CA LEU A 17 22.61 3.31 3.21
C LEU A 17 22.40 2.52 1.90
N LEU A 18 23.47 1.98 1.33
CA LEU A 18 23.40 1.06 0.18
C LEU A 18 22.72 -0.26 0.54
N ALA A 19 23.01 -0.80 1.73
CA ALA A 19 22.37 -2.02 2.22
C ALA A 19 20.84 -1.82 2.37
N GLU A 20 20.42 -0.68 2.92
CA GLU A 20 19.00 -0.32 3.04
C GLU A 20 18.33 -0.21 1.66
N CYS A 21 18.97 0.48 0.70
CA CYS A 21 18.47 0.55 -0.68
C CYS A 21 18.32 -0.84 -1.30
N ARG A 22 19.31 -1.73 -1.14
CA ARG A 22 19.27 -3.11 -1.66
C ARG A 22 18.16 -3.93 -1.02
N GLN A 23 18.02 -3.84 0.30
CA GLN A 23 16.99 -4.57 1.03
C GLN A 23 15.58 -4.17 0.58
N ARG A 24 15.40 -2.90 0.20
CA ARG A 24 14.14 -2.37 -0.35
C ARG A 24 13.99 -2.55 -1.85
N GLY A 25 14.95 -3.20 -2.52
CA GLY A 25 14.93 -3.43 -3.97
C GLY A 25 15.08 -2.15 -4.81
N LEU A 26 15.62 -1.08 -4.23
CA LEU A 26 15.83 0.20 -4.90
C LEU A 26 17.10 0.16 -5.76
N ARG A 27 17.12 0.95 -6.83
CA ARG A 27 18.32 1.14 -7.63
C ARG A 27 19.41 1.76 -6.75
N VAL A 28 20.52 1.06 -6.64
CA VAL A 28 21.65 1.45 -5.82
C VAL A 28 22.58 2.35 -6.65
N HIS A 29 22.82 3.57 -6.18
CA HIS A 29 23.83 4.46 -6.77
C HIS A 29 25.20 4.19 -6.14
N SER A 30 26.27 4.83 -6.63
CA SER A 30 27.59 4.63 -6.02
C SER A 30 27.58 5.04 -4.53
N SER A 31 28.50 4.50 -3.73
CA SER A 31 28.65 4.92 -2.31
C SER A 31 28.97 6.40 -2.16
N ARG A 32 29.49 7.04 -3.23
CA ARG A 32 29.78 8.47 -3.28
C ARG A 32 28.53 9.31 -3.52
N ASP A 33 27.47 8.73 -4.08
CA ASP A 33 26.21 9.41 -4.42
C ASP A 33 25.20 9.32 -3.27
N ARG A 34 25.62 9.74 -2.07
CA ARG A 34 24.80 9.67 -0.84
C ARG A 34 23.43 10.33 -1.01
N GLN A 35 23.38 11.53 -1.60
CA GLN A 35 22.11 12.25 -1.82
C GLN A 35 21.16 11.50 -2.75
N ALA A 36 21.67 10.84 -3.79
CA ALA A 36 20.84 10.07 -4.70
C ALA A 36 20.21 8.86 -3.99
N ASN A 37 20.99 8.16 -3.16
CA ASN A 37 20.47 7.03 -2.39
C ASN A 37 19.47 7.48 -1.30
N ILE A 38 19.71 8.60 -0.60
CA ILE A 38 18.73 9.17 0.35
C ILE A 38 17.45 9.58 -0.38
N LYS A 39 17.58 10.20 -1.55
CA LYS A 39 16.42 10.58 -2.37
C LYS A 39 15.60 9.35 -2.79
N ALA A 40 16.26 8.28 -3.23
CA ALA A 40 15.57 7.02 -3.56
C ALA A 40 14.83 6.43 -2.35
N LEU A 41 15.44 6.43 -1.16
CA LEU A 41 14.79 5.98 0.07
C LEU A 41 13.60 6.86 0.47
N LEU A 42 13.70 8.17 0.23
CA LEU A 42 12.61 9.12 0.46
C LEU A 42 11.44 8.92 -0.49
N GLU A 43 11.72 8.76 -1.78
CA GLU A 43 10.70 8.49 -2.81
C GLU A 43 9.99 7.16 -2.53
N ASP A 44 10.75 6.15 -2.13
CA ASP A 44 10.20 4.88 -1.66
C ASP A 44 9.32 5.10 -0.43
N ASN A 45 9.82 5.74 0.63
CA ASN A 45 9.04 6.00 1.85
C ASN A 45 7.78 6.83 1.58
N ASP A 46 7.85 7.79 0.67
CA ASP A 46 6.69 8.56 0.22
C ASP A 46 5.68 7.67 -0.50
N ARG A 47 6.16 6.75 -1.34
CA ARG A 47 5.31 5.72 -1.94
C ARG A 47 4.66 4.87 -0.85
N TRP A 48 5.40 4.40 0.15
CA TRP A 48 4.86 3.61 1.27
C TRP A 48 3.88 4.39 2.13
N SER A 49 4.10 5.69 2.37
CA SER A 49 3.19 6.55 3.13
C SER A 49 1.83 6.75 2.43
N ARG A 50 1.79 6.58 1.10
CA ARG A 50 0.57 6.63 0.30
C ARG A 50 -0.09 5.25 0.13
N VAL A 51 0.60 4.19 0.53
CA VAL A 51 0.04 2.83 0.51
C VAL A 51 -0.87 2.66 1.71
N ASP A 52 -2.07 2.12 1.47
CA ASP A 52 -3.03 1.82 2.51
C ASP A 52 -2.39 0.95 3.62
N PRO A 53 -2.52 1.30 4.91
CA PRO A 53 -1.89 0.56 6.01
C PRO A 53 -2.21 -0.95 6.02
N ARG A 54 -3.38 -1.34 5.48
CA ARG A 54 -3.77 -2.74 5.32
C ARG A 54 -2.83 -3.50 4.38
N ILE A 55 -2.43 -2.88 3.26
CA ILE A 55 -1.46 -3.46 2.32
C ILE A 55 -0.08 -3.61 2.96
N GLN A 56 0.35 -2.62 3.77
CA GLN A 56 1.59 -2.74 4.53
C GLN A 56 1.52 -3.92 5.51
N ARG A 57 0.37 -4.12 6.16
CA ARG A 57 0.16 -5.24 7.08
C ARG A 57 0.25 -6.59 6.37
N LEU A 58 -0.34 -6.74 5.18
CA LEU A 58 -0.24 -7.98 4.40
C LEU A 58 1.23 -8.31 4.05
N ARG A 59 2.04 -7.29 3.71
CA ARG A 59 3.49 -7.46 3.46
C ARG A 59 4.23 -7.93 4.72
N GLN A 60 3.89 -7.38 5.89
CA GLN A 60 4.49 -7.79 7.17
C GLN A 60 4.14 -9.24 7.56
N LEU A 61 2.96 -9.71 7.16
CA LEU A 61 2.53 -11.11 7.36
C LEU A 61 3.23 -12.09 6.41
N LYS A 62 4.15 -11.62 5.56
CA LYS A 62 4.90 -12.43 4.59
C LYS A 62 4.00 -13.24 3.63
N LEU A 63 2.83 -12.69 3.32
CA LEU A 63 1.97 -13.21 2.26
C LEU A 63 2.72 -13.21 0.91
N PRO A 64 2.40 -14.12 -0.01
CA PRO A 64 2.97 -14.12 -1.35
C PRO A 64 2.85 -12.74 -2.01
N GLN A 65 3.94 -12.25 -2.59
CA GLN A 65 3.98 -10.91 -3.19
C GLN A 65 2.92 -10.71 -4.28
N ALA A 66 2.58 -11.77 -5.00
CA ALA A 66 1.52 -11.76 -6.01
C ALA A 66 0.14 -11.44 -5.39
N GLU A 67 -0.20 -12.04 -4.26
CA GLU A 67 -1.46 -11.81 -3.55
C GLU A 67 -1.53 -10.39 -3.01
N VAL A 68 -0.46 -9.92 -2.35
CA VAL A 68 -0.37 -8.54 -1.88
C VAL A 68 -0.55 -7.53 -3.03
N THR A 69 0.07 -7.82 -4.18
CA THR A 69 -0.03 -6.95 -5.36
C THR A 69 -1.46 -6.95 -5.91
N GLN A 70 -2.13 -8.10 -5.92
CA GLN A 70 -3.52 -8.21 -6.35
C GLN A 70 -4.45 -7.37 -5.46
N VAL A 71 -4.29 -7.44 -4.13
CA VAL A 71 -5.11 -6.63 -3.20
C VAL A 71 -4.82 -5.14 -3.37
N GLU A 72 -3.55 -4.75 -3.59
CA GLU A 72 -3.20 -3.35 -3.86
C GLU A 72 -3.85 -2.83 -5.15
N LEU A 73 -3.93 -3.65 -6.20
CA LEU A 73 -4.65 -3.31 -7.43
C LEU A 73 -6.14 -3.15 -7.18
N GLN A 74 -6.77 -4.09 -6.45
CA GLN A 74 -8.18 -4.00 -6.08
C GLN A 74 -8.49 -2.72 -5.29
N PHE A 75 -7.64 -2.35 -4.34
CA PHE A 75 -7.82 -1.11 -3.56
C PHE A 75 -7.79 0.13 -4.46
N ARG A 76 -6.88 0.17 -5.44
CA ARG A 76 -6.79 1.28 -6.40
C ARG A 76 -7.99 1.34 -7.34
N GLU A 77 -8.56 0.20 -7.70
CA GLU A 77 -9.79 0.15 -8.50
C GLU A 77 -10.97 0.68 -7.69
N ILE A 78 -11.14 0.18 -6.46
CA ILE A 78 -12.16 0.64 -5.51
C ILE A 78 -12.09 2.16 -5.31
N ASP A 79 -10.88 2.72 -5.10
CA ASP A 79 -10.68 4.18 -4.92
C ASP A 79 -11.13 5.03 -6.12
N LYS A 80 -11.22 4.45 -7.32
CA LYS A 80 -11.64 5.15 -8.54
C LYS A 80 -13.11 4.95 -8.89
N MET A 81 -13.81 4.06 -8.18
CA MET A 81 -15.21 3.75 -8.48
C MET A 81 -16.13 4.90 -8.04
N SER A 82 -17.16 5.16 -8.84
CA SER A 82 -18.25 6.05 -8.45
C SER A 82 -19.06 5.44 -7.30
N HIS A 83 -19.82 6.25 -6.56
CA HIS A 83 -20.69 5.75 -5.49
C HIS A 83 -21.67 4.66 -5.99
N ALA A 84 -22.23 4.83 -7.18
CA ALA A 84 -23.11 3.82 -7.80
C ALA A 84 -22.36 2.52 -8.11
N ALA A 85 -21.13 2.60 -8.63
CA ALA A 85 -20.31 1.42 -8.92
C ALA A 85 -19.90 0.69 -7.63
N LEU A 86 -19.52 1.42 -6.58
CA LEU A 86 -19.21 0.85 -5.26
C LEU A 86 -20.41 0.13 -4.66
N ARG A 87 -21.61 0.73 -4.76
CA ARG A 87 -22.85 0.10 -4.29
C ARG A 87 -23.18 -1.16 -5.08
N ASN A 88 -23.07 -1.11 -6.40
CA ASN A 88 -23.26 -2.31 -7.22
C ASN A 88 -22.25 -3.40 -6.86
N TYR A 89 -20.98 -3.06 -6.65
CA TYR A 89 -19.95 -4.02 -6.27
C TYR A 89 -20.18 -4.62 -4.87
N TYR A 90 -20.72 -3.83 -3.95
CA TYR A 90 -21.12 -4.31 -2.62
C TYR A 90 -22.30 -5.29 -2.70
N GLU A 91 -23.31 -5.01 -3.52
CA GLU A 91 -24.58 -5.77 -3.59
C GLU A 91 -24.54 -6.96 -4.58
N ASP A 92 -23.69 -6.93 -5.62
CA ASP A 92 -23.66 -7.94 -6.68
C ASP A 92 -23.03 -9.25 -6.17
N SER A 93 -23.83 -10.33 -6.12
CA SER A 93 -23.38 -11.66 -5.67
C SER A 93 -22.63 -12.47 -6.73
N GLY A 94 -22.62 -12.03 -7.99
CA GLY A 94 -21.95 -12.73 -9.09
C GLY A 94 -20.54 -12.20 -9.38
N LYS A 95 -20.33 -10.89 -9.21
CA LYS A 95 -19.03 -10.23 -9.49
C LYS A 95 -18.49 -9.39 -8.33
N GLY A 96 -19.30 -9.18 -7.30
CA GLY A 96 -18.99 -8.37 -6.13
C GLY A 96 -18.98 -9.21 -4.84
N LEU A 97 -19.33 -8.57 -3.73
CA LEU A 97 -19.33 -9.23 -2.40
C LEU A 97 -20.68 -9.87 -2.03
N GLY A 98 -21.76 -9.58 -2.77
CA GLY A 98 -23.09 -10.13 -2.49
C GLY A 98 -23.65 -9.77 -1.11
N LEU A 99 -23.28 -8.60 -0.57
CA LEU A 99 -23.70 -8.18 0.76
C LEU A 99 -25.14 -7.63 0.76
N PRO A 100 -25.89 -7.76 1.89
CA PRO A 100 -27.29 -7.32 1.96
C PRO A 100 -27.44 -5.82 1.71
N LYS A 101 -28.51 -5.41 1.02
CA LYS A 101 -28.77 -4.00 0.74
C LYS A 101 -28.94 -3.17 2.02
N GLU A 102 -27.98 -2.30 2.30
CA GLU A 102 -28.05 -1.33 3.39
C GLU A 102 -28.45 0.06 2.87
N LYS A 103 -29.46 0.65 3.52
CA LYS A 103 -29.92 2.01 3.22
C LYS A 103 -29.00 3.01 3.93
N GLY A 104 -28.68 4.11 3.24
CA GLY A 104 -27.97 5.23 3.84
C GLY A 104 -26.45 5.15 3.84
N LEU A 105 -25.84 4.05 3.37
CA LEU A 105 -24.37 3.98 3.27
C LEU A 105 -23.81 5.05 2.34
N GLU A 106 -22.95 5.89 2.90
CA GLU A 106 -22.20 6.90 2.17
C GLU A 106 -21.07 6.27 1.35
N GLN A 107 -20.58 7.01 0.34
CA GLN A 107 -19.50 6.55 -0.52
C GLN A 107 -18.25 6.15 0.27
N LYS A 108 -17.90 6.93 1.31
CA LYS A 108 -16.73 6.68 2.15
C LYS A 108 -16.85 5.38 2.93
N GLU A 109 -18.05 5.07 3.42
CA GLU A 109 -18.31 3.84 4.17
C GLU A 109 -18.23 2.62 3.25
N LEU A 110 -18.82 2.71 2.05
CA LEU A 110 -18.71 1.66 1.04
C LEU A 110 -17.24 1.41 0.65
N LEU A 111 -16.46 2.47 0.40
CA LEU A 111 -15.02 2.34 0.13
C LEU A 111 -14.30 1.57 1.25
N GLU A 112 -14.54 1.94 2.51
CA GLU A 112 -13.88 1.29 3.64
C GLU A 112 -14.32 -0.15 3.84
N VAL A 113 -15.61 -0.46 3.70
CA VAL A 113 -16.12 -1.83 3.84
C VAL A 113 -15.56 -2.72 2.75
N LEU A 114 -15.56 -2.26 1.50
CA LEU A 114 -15.01 -3.03 0.37
C LEU A 114 -13.52 -3.31 0.55
N LYS A 115 -12.71 -2.28 0.87
CA LYS A 115 -11.29 -2.46 1.15
C LYS A 115 -11.04 -3.41 2.32
N LYS A 116 -11.84 -3.29 3.39
CA LYS A 116 -11.75 -4.18 4.56
C LYS A 116 -12.06 -5.62 4.16
N ALA A 117 -13.11 -5.87 3.37
CA ALA A 117 -13.47 -7.20 2.90
C ALA A 117 -12.34 -7.83 2.06
N HIS A 118 -11.78 -7.10 1.09
CA HIS A 118 -10.65 -7.57 0.29
C HIS A 118 -9.40 -7.84 1.11
N PHE A 119 -9.12 -7.02 2.13
CA PHE A 119 -8.05 -7.30 3.07
C PHE A 119 -8.28 -8.62 3.83
N TRP A 120 -9.48 -8.86 4.35
CA TRP A 120 -9.81 -10.10 5.06
C TRP A 120 -9.75 -11.33 4.16
N MET A 121 -10.21 -11.22 2.92
CA MET A 121 -10.13 -12.31 1.93
C MET A 121 -8.70 -12.69 1.55
N ALA A 122 -7.74 -11.79 1.77
CA ALA A 122 -6.33 -12.02 1.49
C ALA A 122 -5.55 -12.56 2.70
N LEU A 123 -6.19 -12.70 3.85
CA LEU A 123 -5.59 -13.35 5.01
C LEU A 123 -5.81 -14.87 4.91
N PRO A 124 -4.83 -15.67 5.37
CA PRO A 124 -4.94 -17.14 5.41
C PRO A 124 -5.90 -17.63 6.49
#